data_AF-A0A096LQ12-F1
#
_entry.id   AF-A0A096LQ12-F1
#
_cell.length_a   1.000
_cell.length_b   1.000
_cell.length_c   1.000
_cell.angle_alpha   90.00
_cell.angle_beta   90.00
_cell.angle_gamma   90.00
#
_symmetry.space_group_name_H-M   'P 1'
#
loop_
_entity.id
_entity.type
_entity.pdbx_description
1 polymer ?
#
loop_
_entity_poly.entity_id
_entity_poly.type
_entity_poly.pdbx_seq_one_letter_code
_entity_poly.pdbx_strand_id
1 'polypeptide(L)'
;MQALEDRPSSLSVEQGDSSSPSFNPSDNSLLSSSSPGEEMDERRASIVKKRHYVLLELVETERDYVRDLGLVVEGYMSRMKEEGVPDDMRGKDKIVFGNIHQIYDWHKDFFLRELEKCLEDPDRLGLLFLKQERRLNMYVVYCQNKPKSEHIVSEYIDTYFEVNGGLAKEASDVGSFQMLRTQVFFFFFYLMKDLKQRLGHRLQITDLLIKPVQRIMKYQLLLKDFLKHSKKAGLECPDLEASD
;
A
#
# COMPACT_ATOMS: atom_id res chain seq x y z
N MET A 1 73.46 6.54 7.84
CA MET A 1 74.06 7.76 8.42
C MET A 1 74.55 8.62 7.27
N GLN A 2 74.13 9.89 7.23
CA GLN A 2 74.53 10.88 6.23
C GLN A 2 76.01 11.29 6.39
N ALA A 3 76.64 11.60 5.26
CA ALA A 3 77.75 12.54 5.12
C ALA A 3 77.49 13.31 3.79
N LEU A 4 77.17 14.60 3.80
CA LEU A 4 78.10 15.76 3.80
C LEU A 4 79.05 15.67 2.59
N GLU A 5 78.68 16.35 1.50
CA GLU A 5 79.19 17.67 1.06
C GLU A 5 80.58 17.54 0.40
N ASP A 6 80.69 17.81 -0.91
CA ASP A 6 81.33 19.06 -1.38
C ASP A 6 81.20 19.29 -2.91
N ARG A 7 81.22 20.58 -3.26
CA ARG A 7 81.05 21.27 -4.56
C ARG A 7 82.41 21.28 -5.36
N PRO A 8 82.65 21.99 -6.51
CA PRO A 8 81.79 22.67 -7.49
C PRO A 8 82.26 22.62 -9.00
N SER A 9 81.46 23.25 -9.88
CA SER A 9 81.83 24.10 -11.05
C SER A 9 82.40 23.56 -12.38
N SER A 10 81.59 23.68 -13.45
CA SER A 10 81.89 24.50 -14.66
C SER A 10 80.62 24.59 -15.53
N LEU A 11 79.77 25.61 -15.39
CA LEU A 11 79.76 26.86 -16.16
C LEU A 11 80.01 26.71 -17.66
N SER A 12 78.96 26.92 -18.46
CA SER A 12 78.87 27.68 -19.72
C SER A 12 77.52 27.33 -20.39
N VAL A 13 76.64 28.21 -20.86
CA VAL A 13 76.65 29.63 -21.22
C VAL A 13 75.16 30.04 -21.36
N GLU A 14 74.84 31.26 -20.90
CA GLU A 14 73.90 32.29 -21.42
C GLU A 14 72.69 31.88 -22.30
N GLN A 15 71.48 32.46 -22.25
CA GLN A 15 70.88 33.71 -21.76
C GLN A 15 69.38 33.35 -21.63
N GLY A 16 68.64 33.68 -20.57
CA GLY A 16 68.22 35.05 -20.29
C GLY A 16 67.07 35.47 -21.23
N ASP A 17 65.83 35.07 -20.95
CA ASP A 17 64.87 36.06 -20.48
C ASP A 17 63.59 35.49 -19.84
N SER A 18 63.12 36.27 -18.89
CA SER A 18 62.09 35.99 -17.88
C SER A 18 60.68 36.24 -18.40
N SER A 19 59.73 35.34 -18.17
CA SER A 19 58.37 35.70 -17.71
C SER A 19 57.64 34.51 -17.08
N SER A 20 57.01 34.79 -15.93
CA SER A 20 56.27 33.92 -14.99
C SER A 20 55.18 33.01 -15.59
N PRO A 21 54.76 31.94 -14.87
CA PRO A 21 53.74 31.02 -15.34
C PRO A 21 52.35 31.66 -15.24
N SER A 22 51.73 31.94 -16.39
CA SER A 22 50.29 32.21 -16.44
C SER A 22 49.56 30.90 -16.23
N PHE A 23 49.01 30.73 -15.03
CA PHE A 23 47.91 29.79 -14.80
C PHE A 23 46.79 30.15 -15.77
N ASN A 24 46.55 29.30 -16.77
CA ASN A 24 45.32 29.35 -17.57
C ASN A 24 44.18 28.74 -16.73
N PRO A 25 43.15 29.51 -16.34
CA PRO A 25 41.90 28.95 -15.87
C PRO A 25 41.04 28.71 -17.11
N SER A 26 41.38 27.68 -17.89
CA SER A 26 40.61 27.32 -19.07
C SER A 26 40.38 25.81 -19.15
N ASP A 27 40.17 25.20 -17.99
CA ASP A 27 39.42 23.95 -17.86
C ASP A 27 38.04 24.30 -17.30
N ASN A 28 37.15 24.80 -18.16
CA ASN A 28 35.72 24.88 -17.85
C ASN A 28 34.85 24.55 -19.07
N SER A 29 35.32 23.67 -19.95
CA SER A 29 34.55 23.15 -21.09
C SER A 29 33.90 21.79 -20.84
N LEU A 30 33.62 21.44 -19.58
CA LEU A 30 32.69 20.37 -19.24
C LEU A 30 31.32 20.97 -18.86
N LEU A 31 30.84 21.93 -19.64
CA LEU A 31 29.42 22.20 -19.70
C LEU A 31 28.88 21.33 -20.82
N SER A 32 28.38 20.13 -20.46
CA SER A 32 27.46 19.38 -21.32
C SER A 32 26.27 20.28 -21.63
N SER A 33 26.35 21.05 -22.72
CA SER A 33 25.19 21.71 -23.30
C SER A 33 24.45 20.63 -24.07
N SER A 34 23.58 19.90 -23.38
CA SER A 34 22.68 18.92 -24.00
C SER A 34 21.94 19.58 -25.15
N SER A 35 21.83 18.88 -26.28
CA SER A 35 21.10 19.39 -27.44
C SER A 35 19.61 19.56 -27.08
N PRO A 36 18.87 20.52 -27.65
CA PRO A 36 17.44 20.68 -27.38
C PRO A 36 16.61 19.40 -27.61
N GLY A 37 17.06 18.51 -28.51
CA GLY A 37 16.46 17.18 -28.72
C GLY A 37 16.72 16.20 -27.56
N GLU A 38 17.93 16.20 -26.99
CA GLU A 38 18.30 15.35 -25.86
C GLU A 38 17.53 15.76 -24.59
N GLU A 39 17.36 17.08 -24.35
CA GLU A 39 16.54 17.59 -23.24
C GLU A 39 15.07 17.15 -23.34
N MET A 40 14.51 17.14 -24.56
CA MET A 40 13.14 16.69 -24.80
C MET A 40 12.97 15.18 -24.59
N ASP A 41 13.93 14.38 -25.05
CA ASP A 41 13.92 12.93 -24.88
C ASP A 41 14.11 12.52 -23.41
N GLU A 42 15.01 13.19 -22.69
CA GLU A 42 15.16 13.00 -21.23
C GLU A 42 13.89 13.38 -20.47
N ARG A 43 13.24 14.48 -20.85
CA ARG A 43 11.97 14.89 -20.25
C ARG A 43 10.89 13.85 -20.50
N ARG A 44 10.77 13.32 -21.71
CA ARG A 44 9.81 12.26 -22.06
C ARG A 44 10.10 10.97 -21.29
N ALA A 45 11.36 10.53 -21.25
CA ALA A 45 11.80 9.37 -20.49
C ALA A 45 11.48 9.50 -18.99
N SER A 46 11.66 10.69 -18.42
CA SER A 46 11.33 10.97 -17.01
C SER A 46 9.83 10.80 -16.72
N ILE A 47 8.95 11.15 -17.67
CA ILE A 47 7.49 11.02 -17.53
C ILE A 47 7.08 9.56 -17.63
N VAL A 48 7.64 8.81 -18.57
CA VAL A 48 7.42 7.35 -18.69
C VAL A 48 7.85 6.63 -17.42
N LYS A 49 8.98 7.04 -16.82
CA LYS A 49 9.45 6.52 -15.54
C LYS A 49 8.47 6.81 -14.40
N LYS A 50 7.91 8.02 -14.34
CA LYS A 50 6.86 8.38 -13.35
C LYS A 50 5.58 7.54 -13.55
N ARG A 51 5.15 7.34 -14.80
CA ARG A 51 4.03 6.44 -15.15
C ARG A 51 4.28 5.02 -14.61
N HIS A 52 5.49 4.50 -14.81
CA HIS A 52 5.87 3.19 -14.33
C HIS A 52 5.85 3.09 -12.80
N TYR A 53 6.33 4.11 -12.07
CA TYR A 53 6.26 4.12 -10.60
C TYR A 53 4.83 4.07 -10.06
N VAL A 54 3.88 4.78 -10.68
CA VAL A 54 2.47 4.73 -10.28
C VAL A 54 1.90 3.33 -10.46
N LEU A 55 2.22 2.68 -11.58
CA LEU A 55 1.79 1.31 -11.83
C LEU A 55 2.44 0.31 -10.85
N LEU A 56 3.73 0.48 -10.56
CA LEU A 56 4.42 -0.34 -9.58
C LEU A 56 3.78 -0.17 -8.19
N GLU A 57 3.50 1.06 -7.75
CA GLU A 57 2.77 1.32 -6.50
C GLU A 57 1.41 0.62 -6.49
N LEU A 58 0.66 0.67 -7.59
CA LEU A 58 -0.63 0.00 -7.70
C LEU A 58 -0.51 -1.51 -7.44
N VAL A 59 0.44 -2.19 -8.09
CA VAL A 59 0.63 -3.64 -7.96
C VAL A 59 1.17 -4.03 -6.59
N GLU A 60 2.16 -3.32 -6.06
CA GLU A 60 2.70 -3.63 -4.73
C GLU A 60 1.64 -3.44 -3.64
N THR A 61 0.93 -2.33 -3.67
CA THR A 61 -0.16 -2.09 -2.72
C THR A 61 -1.35 -3.02 -2.93
N GLU A 62 -1.48 -3.65 -4.11
CA GLU A 62 -2.46 -4.71 -4.35
C GLU A 62 -2.08 -6.00 -3.65
N ARG A 63 -0.81 -6.40 -3.71
CA ARG A 63 -0.31 -7.57 -2.97
C ARG A 63 -0.52 -7.39 -1.47
N ASP A 64 -0.25 -6.19 -0.97
CA ASP A 64 -0.52 -5.84 0.42
C ASP A 64 -2.01 -5.94 0.77
N TYR A 65 -2.87 -5.41 -0.11
CA TYR A 65 -4.32 -5.48 0.07
C TYR A 65 -4.85 -6.92 0.09
N VAL A 66 -4.45 -7.76 -0.87
CA VAL A 66 -4.83 -9.18 -0.92
C VAL A 66 -4.36 -9.91 0.33
N ARG A 67 -3.13 -9.68 0.77
CA ARG A 67 -2.60 -10.27 2.01
C ARG A 67 -3.46 -9.86 3.21
N ASP A 68 -3.78 -8.58 3.34
CA ASP A 68 -4.57 -8.06 4.46
C ASP A 68 -6.01 -8.60 4.46
N LEU A 69 -6.63 -8.76 3.29
CA LEU A 69 -7.92 -9.44 3.15
C LEU A 69 -7.83 -10.92 3.56
N GLY A 70 -6.73 -11.59 3.23
CA GLY A 70 -6.46 -12.97 3.64
C GLY A 70 -6.45 -13.12 5.16
N LEU A 71 -5.95 -12.12 5.90
CA LEU A 71 -5.99 -12.13 7.36
C LEU A 71 -7.43 -12.18 7.90
N VAL A 72 -8.38 -11.56 7.20
CA VAL A 72 -9.81 -11.61 7.56
C VAL A 72 -10.41 -12.95 7.18
N VAL A 73 -10.24 -13.40 5.94
CA VAL A 73 -10.94 -14.58 5.41
C VAL A 73 -10.30 -15.88 5.89
N GLU A 74 -8.99 -16.03 5.73
CA GLU A 74 -8.25 -17.24 6.11
C GLU A 74 -7.86 -17.24 7.59
N GLY A 75 -7.77 -16.06 8.22
CA GLY A 75 -7.54 -15.91 9.65
C GLY A 75 -8.84 -15.91 10.45
N TYR A 76 -9.51 -14.75 10.53
CA TYR A 76 -10.67 -14.57 11.40
C TYR A 76 -11.87 -15.46 11.04
N MET A 77 -12.28 -15.50 9.77
CA MET A 77 -13.46 -16.27 9.35
C MET A 77 -13.23 -17.78 9.42
N SER A 78 -12.07 -18.30 8.99
CA SER A 78 -11.76 -19.73 9.09
C SER A 78 -11.79 -20.21 10.54
N ARG A 79 -11.20 -19.43 11.45
CA ARG A 79 -11.14 -19.78 12.88
C ARG A 79 -12.49 -19.74 13.56
N MET A 80 -13.31 -18.75 13.24
CA MET A 80 -14.70 -18.73 13.70
C MET A 80 -15.51 -19.94 13.21
N LYS A 81 -15.17 -20.47 12.03
CA LYS A 81 -15.81 -21.69 11.49
C LYS A 81 -15.31 -22.97 12.17
N GLU A 82 -14.02 -23.03 12.49
CA GLU A 82 -13.37 -24.20 13.12
C GLU A 82 -13.70 -24.31 14.62
N GLU A 83 -13.61 -23.22 15.37
CA GLU A 83 -13.83 -23.19 16.83
C GLU A 83 -15.30 -23.05 17.20
N GLY A 84 -16.15 -22.76 16.22
CA GLY A 84 -17.59 -22.57 16.37
C GLY A 84 -17.96 -21.12 16.65
N VAL A 85 -18.97 -20.64 15.93
CA VAL A 85 -19.58 -19.33 16.20
C VAL A 85 -20.51 -19.46 17.40
N PRO A 86 -20.39 -18.61 18.44
CA PRO A 86 -21.34 -18.59 19.55
C PRO A 86 -22.77 -18.38 19.06
N ASP A 87 -23.76 -18.96 19.75
CA ASP A 87 -25.15 -18.97 19.26
C ASP A 87 -25.75 -17.57 19.06
N ASP A 88 -25.38 -16.59 19.90
CA ASP A 88 -25.84 -15.19 19.76
C ASP A 88 -25.18 -14.42 18.60
N MET A 89 -24.10 -14.98 18.03
CA MET A 89 -23.39 -14.48 16.86
C MET A 89 -23.74 -15.23 15.57
N ARG A 90 -24.46 -16.35 15.70
CA ARG A 90 -24.91 -17.15 14.56
C ARG A 90 -25.83 -16.30 13.67
N GLY A 91 -25.40 -16.06 12.44
CA GLY A 91 -26.10 -15.19 11.48
C GLY A 91 -25.65 -13.73 11.49
N LYS A 92 -25.10 -13.23 12.61
CA LYS A 92 -24.49 -11.90 12.69
C LYS A 92 -23.06 -11.88 12.13
N ASP A 93 -22.35 -13.01 12.19
CA ASP A 93 -21.06 -13.23 11.53
C ASP A 93 -21.10 -12.80 10.04
N LYS A 94 -22.19 -13.15 9.34
CA LYS A 94 -22.41 -12.74 7.94
C LYS A 94 -22.54 -11.22 7.76
N ILE A 95 -23.07 -10.51 8.75
CA ILE A 95 -23.18 -9.05 8.73
C ILE A 95 -21.84 -8.41 9.05
N VAL A 96 -21.08 -8.96 10.01
CA VAL A 96 -19.74 -8.46 10.36
C VAL A 96 -18.81 -8.49 9.14
N PHE A 97 -18.75 -9.62 8.43
CA PHE A 97 -17.83 -9.78 7.30
C PHE A 97 -18.44 -9.38 5.95
N GLY A 98 -19.76 -9.29 5.85
CA GLY A 98 -20.46 -8.99 4.60
C GLY A 98 -20.04 -9.94 3.47
N ASN A 99 -19.79 -9.37 2.29
CA ASN A 99 -19.27 -10.10 1.12
C ASN A 99 -17.73 -10.01 0.97
N ILE A 100 -16.97 -9.77 2.06
CA ILE A 100 -15.50 -9.60 1.97
C ILE A 100 -14.79 -10.84 1.39
N HIS A 101 -15.34 -12.04 1.59
CA HIS A 101 -14.83 -13.27 0.99
C HIS A 101 -14.87 -13.23 -0.55
N GLN A 102 -15.96 -12.71 -1.15
CA GLN A 102 -16.08 -12.58 -2.60
C GLN A 102 -15.07 -11.57 -3.16
N ILE A 103 -14.83 -10.49 -2.40
CA ILE A 103 -13.80 -9.50 -2.73
C ILE A 103 -12.43 -10.18 -2.70
N TYR A 104 -12.10 -10.85 -1.61
CA TYR A 104 -10.82 -11.55 -1.44
C TYR A 104 -10.56 -12.56 -2.56
N ASP A 105 -11.48 -13.48 -2.81
CA ASP A 105 -11.30 -14.55 -3.80
C ASP A 105 -11.06 -13.96 -5.20
N TRP A 106 -11.84 -12.95 -5.60
CA TRP A 106 -11.67 -12.30 -6.89
C TRP A 106 -10.33 -11.56 -7.00
N HIS A 107 -9.92 -10.85 -5.95
CA HIS A 107 -8.65 -10.13 -5.94
C HIS A 107 -7.46 -11.09 -5.97
N LYS A 108 -7.49 -12.16 -5.17
CA LYS A 108 -6.45 -13.17 -5.04
C LYS A 108 -6.27 -14.00 -6.32
N ASP A 109 -7.37 -14.53 -6.85
CA ASP A 109 -7.31 -15.55 -7.90
C ASP A 109 -7.25 -14.96 -9.31
N PHE A 110 -7.72 -13.72 -9.48
CA PHE A 110 -7.83 -13.08 -10.79
C PHE A 110 -7.18 -11.70 -10.84
N PHE A 111 -7.66 -10.72 -10.06
CA PHE A 111 -7.36 -9.31 -10.31
C PHE A 111 -5.87 -8.97 -10.09
N LEU A 112 -5.27 -9.48 -9.02
CA LEU A 112 -3.84 -9.28 -8.76
C LEU A 112 -2.97 -9.83 -9.90
N ARG A 113 -3.28 -11.03 -10.42
CA ARG A 113 -2.54 -11.63 -11.53
C ARG A 113 -2.65 -10.82 -12.81
N GLU A 114 -3.82 -10.25 -13.09
CA GLU A 114 -4.00 -9.38 -14.26
C GLU A 114 -3.28 -8.04 -14.08
N LEU A 115 -3.24 -7.47 -12.87
CA LEU A 115 -2.46 -6.28 -12.56
C LEU A 115 -0.95 -6.51 -12.68
N GLU A 116 -0.46 -7.68 -12.28
CA GLU A 116 0.95 -8.05 -12.45
C GLU A 116 1.35 -8.09 -13.93
N LYS A 117 0.48 -8.59 -14.82
CA LYS A 117 0.71 -8.56 -16.27
C LYS A 117 0.77 -7.14 -16.84
N CYS A 118 0.11 -6.16 -16.20
CA CYS A 118 0.23 -4.77 -16.63
C CYS A 118 1.65 -4.21 -16.42
N LEU A 119 2.48 -4.78 -15.55
CA LEU A 119 3.88 -4.34 -15.41
C LEU A 119 4.69 -4.58 -16.69
N GLU A 120 4.38 -5.65 -17.42
CA GLU A 120 4.97 -5.98 -18.71
C GLU A 120 4.34 -5.16 -19.84
N ASP A 121 3.03 -4.95 -19.79
CA ASP A 121 2.27 -4.20 -20.78
C ASP A 121 1.33 -3.16 -20.11
N PRO A 122 1.84 -1.93 -19.83
CA PRO A 122 1.12 -0.90 -19.08
C PRO A 122 -0.15 -0.39 -19.76
N ASP A 123 -0.25 -0.50 -21.08
CA ASP A 123 -1.34 0.09 -21.84
C ASP A 123 -2.64 -0.75 -21.69
N ARG A 124 -2.53 -2.00 -21.23
CA ARG A 124 -3.66 -2.86 -20.87
C ARG A 124 -4.40 -2.45 -19.60
N LEU A 125 -3.81 -1.59 -18.77
CA LEU A 125 -4.37 -1.21 -17.47
C LEU A 125 -5.78 -0.62 -17.62
N GLY A 126 -5.98 0.27 -18.59
CA GLY A 126 -7.28 0.89 -18.84
C GLY A 126 -8.36 -0.12 -19.20
N LEU A 127 -8.06 -0.97 -20.19
CA LEU A 127 -8.95 -2.04 -20.64
C LEU A 127 -9.27 -3.05 -19.53
N LEU A 128 -8.34 -3.32 -18.61
CA LEU A 128 -8.57 -4.19 -17.47
C LEU A 128 -9.69 -3.63 -16.57
N PHE A 129 -9.60 -2.36 -16.16
CA PHE A 129 -10.61 -1.75 -15.31
C PHE A 129 -11.98 -1.64 -15.99
N LEU A 130 -12.01 -1.30 -17.28
CA LEU A 130 -13.25 -1.24 -18.05
C LEU A 130 -13.94 -2.61 -18.12
N LYS A 131 -13.19 -3.68 -18.39
CA LYS A 131 -13.74 -5.05 -18.41
C LYS A 131 -14.24 -5.52 -17.04
N GLN A 132 -13.66 -5.03 -15.96
CA GLN A 132 -13.97 -5.46 -14.59
C GLN A 132 -14.97 -4.56 -13.86
N GLU A 133 -15.48 -3.50 -14.50
CA GLU A 133 -16.46 -2.56 -13.90
C GLU A 133 -17.61 -3.28 -13.20
N ARG A 134 -18.24 -4.26 -13.87
CA ARG A 134 -19.34 -5.04 -13.29
C ARG A 134 -18.93 -5.85 -12.07
N ARG A 135 -17.68 -6.34 -12.02
CA ARG A 135 -17.15 -7.10 -10.86
C ARG A 135 -16.92 -6.17 -9.68
N LEU A 136 -16.45 -4.94 -9.92
CA LEU A 136 -16.23 -3.94 -8.88
C LEU A 136 -17.53 -3.51 -8.16
N ASN A 137 -18.72 -3.77 -8.73
CA ASN A 137 -20.00 -3.54 -8.04
C ASN A 137 -20.16 -4.32 -6.73
N MET A 138 -19.35 -5.37 -6.49
CA MET A 138 -19.29 -6.02 -5.19
C MET A 138 -18.91 -5.07 -4.03
N TYR A 139 -18.17 -3.99 -4.33
CA TYR A 139 -17.83 -2.96 -3.35
C TYR A 139 -19.03 -2.12 -2.94
N VAL A 140 -20.03 -1.93 -3.81
CA VAL A 140 -21.28 -1.23 -3.45
C VAL A 140 -22.01 -2.00 -2.35
N VAL A 141 -22.14 -3.32 -2.53
CA VAL A 141 -22.75 -4.21 -1.54
C VAL A 141 -21.98 -4.17 -0.21
N TYR A 142 -20.65 -4.19 -0.27
CA TYR A 142 -19.80 -4.11 0.92
C TYR A 142 -19.99 -2.79 1.67
N CYS A 143 -19.94 -1.67 0.96
CA CYS A 143 -20.11 -0.34 1.53
C CYS A 143 -21.50 -0.13 2.14
N GLN A 144 -22.56 -0.64 1.51
CA GLN A 144 -23.92 -0.61 2.07
C GLN A 144 -24.05 -1.40 3.38
N ASN A 145 -23.30 -2.50 3.50
CA ASN A 145 -23.26 -3.29 4.72
C ASN A 145 -22.35 -2.70 5.80
N LYS A 146 -21.37 -1.87 5.43
CA LYS A 146 -20.32 -1.38 6.34
C LYS A 146 -20.84 -0.72 7.62
N PRO A 147 -21.87 0.16 7.60
CA PRO A 147 -22.41 0.74 8.85
C PRO A 147 -22.99 -0.30 9.80
N LYS A 148 -23.60 -1.38 9.27
CA LYS A 148 -24.16 -2.47 10.08
C LYS A 148 -23.05 -3.31 10.71
N SER A 149 -22.01 -3.62 9.93
CA SER A 149 -20.81 -4.30 10.41
C SER A 149 -20.14 -3.49 11.52
N GLU A 150 -19.95 -2.18 11.32
CA GLU A 150 -19.38 -1.28 12.32
C GLU A 150 -20.19 -1.25 13.61
N HIS A 151 -21.51 -1.10 13.52
CA HIS A 151 -22.37 -1.08 14.70
C HIS A 151 -22.26 -2.37 15.52
N ILE A 152 -22.25 -3.54 14.86
CA ILE A 152 -22.08 -4.81 15.55
C ILE A 152 -20.69 -4.88 16.20
N VAL A 153 -19.63 -4.55 15.47
CA VAL A 153 -18.26 -4.58 15.99
C VAL A 153 -18.07 -3.56 17.12
N SER A 154 -18.71 -2.39 17.06
CA SER A 154 -18.64 -1.35 18.10
C SER A 154 -19.40 -1.76 19.35
N GLU A 155 -20.58 -2.37 19.25
CA GLU A 155 -21.25 -2.98 20.41
C GLU A 155 -20.33 -3.97 21.13
N TYR A 156 -19.51 -4.73 20.39
CA TYR A 156 -18.53 -5.62 21.00
C TYR A 156 -17.31 -4.91 21.61
N ILE A 157 -16.94 -3.72 21.12
CA ILE A 157 -15.78 -2.95 21.59
C ILE A 157 -16.15 -2.00 22.76
N ASP A 158 -17.31 -1.36 22.72
CA ASP A 158 -17.73 -0.39 23.73
C ASP A 158 -18.15 -1.08 25.03
N THR A 159 -18.87 -2.20 24.94
CA THR A 159 -19.17 -3.05 26.10
C THR A 159 -17.89 -3.64 26.72
N TYR A 160 -16.80 -3.77 25.95
CA TYR A 160 -15.49 -4.18 26.50
C TYR A 160 -14.90 -3.11 27.44
N PHE A 161 -15.07 -1.83 27.12
CA PHE A 161 -14.62 -0.72 27.98
C PHE A 161 -15.55 -0.50 29.17
N GLU A 162 -16.86 -0.73 29.03
CA GLU A 162 -17.80 -0.71 30.16
C GLU A 162 -17.57 -1.88 31.12
N VAL A 163 -17.33 -3.10 30.62
CA VAL A 163 -17.09 -4.29 31.45
C VAL A 163 -15.70 -4.27 32.09
N ASN A 164 -14.63 -3.85 31.39
CA ASN A 164 -13.29 -3.74 31.99
C ASN A 164 -13.06 -2.42 32.76
N GLY A 165 -13.89 -1.39 32.53
CA GLY A 165 -13.94 -0.18 33.34
C GLY A 165 -14.85 -0.31 34.57
N GLY A 166 -15.82 -1.23 34.55
CA GLY A 166 -16.84 -1.43 35.59
C GLY A 166 -16.67 -2.68 36.48
N LEU A 167 -15.88 -3.69 36.09
CA LEU A 167 -15.61 -4.89 36.90
C LEU A 167 -14.60 -4.68 38.05
N ALA A 168 -14.63 -3.50 38.67
CA ALA A 168 -14.10 -3.34 40.03
C ALA A 168 -15.18 -2.95 41.05
N LYS A 169 -16.46 -2.76 40.67
CA LYS A 169 -17.46 -2.26 41.64
C LYS A 169 -18.85 -2.89 41.69
N GLU A 170 -19.32 -3.67 40.71
CA GLU A 170 -20.73 -4.13 40.73
C GLU A 170 -20.92 -5.63 40.50
N ALA A 171 -20.05 -6.46 41.08
CA ALA A 171 -20.21 -7.91 41.08
C ALA A 171 -21.01 -8.44 42.30
N SER A 172 -21.96 -7.67 42.84
CA SER A 172 -22.77 -8.13 44.00
C SER A 172 -24.28 -8.22 43.81
N ASP A 173 -24.90 -7.75 42.71
CA ASP A 173 -26.37 -7.60 42.78
C ASP A 173 -27.22 -7.78 41.51
N VAL A 174 -26.76 -8.48 40.45
CA VAL A 174 -27.70 -8.80 39.35
C VAL A 174 -27.57 -10.23 38.86
N GLY A 175 -28.68 -10.94 39.02
CA GLY A 175 -28.80 -12.39 38.93
C GLY A 175 -28.52 -13.02 37.57
N SER A 176 -28.53 -14.35 37.65
CA SER A 176 -28.09 -15.43 36.76
C SER A 176 -28.45 -15.37 35.27
N PHE A 177 -29.10 -14.32 34.78
CA PHE A 177 -29.48 -14.13 33.37
C PHE A 177 -28.53 -13.18 32.60
N GLN A 178 -27.81 -12.29 33.29
CA GLN A 178 -26.74 -11.48 32.70
C GLN A 178 -25.50 -12.34 32.35
N MET A 179 -25.29 -13.44 33.09
CA MET A 179 -24.06 -14.25 33.05
C MET A 179 -23.86 -15.01 31.72
N LEU A 180 -24.94 -15.38 31.02
CA LEU A 180 -24.85 -16.11 29.76
C LEU A 180 -24.54 -15.19 28.56
N ARG A 181 -25.11 -13.97 28.54
CA ARG A 181 -24.74 -12.90 27.58
C ARG A 181 -23.28 -12.50 27.76
N THR A 182 -22.79 -12.53 29.01
CA THR A 182 -21.40 -12.24 29.36
C THR A 182 -20.44 -13.36 28.92
N GLN A 183 -20.77 -14.66 29.08
CA GLN A 183 -19.88 -15.75 28.64
C GLN A 183 -19.64 -15.77 27.12
N VAL A 184 -20.69 -15.54 26.33
CA VAL A 184 -20.61 -15.51 24.85
C VAL A 184 -19.76 -14.34 24.36
N PHE A 185 -19.94 -13.17 25.00
CA PHE A 185 -19.17 -11.97 24.76
C PHE A 185 -17.68 -12.16 25.08
N PHE A 186 -17.35 -12.78 26.22
CA PHE A 186 -15.98 -13.10 26.61
C PHE A 186 -15.32 -14.10 25.65
N PHE A 187 -16.06 -15.07 25.10
CA PHE A 187 -15.52 -16.02 24.12
C PHE A 187 -15.21 -15.36 22.78
N PHE A 188 -16.13 -14.56 22.23
CA PHE A 188 -15.88 -13.83 20.97
C PHE A 188 -14.75 -12.81 21.15
N PHE A 189 -14.72 -12.11 22.29
CA PHE A 189 -13.64 -11.20 22.65
C PHE A 189 -12.29 -11.91 22.82
N TYR A 190 -12.25 -13.03 23.55
CA TYR A 190 -11.05 -13.83 23.73
C TYR A 190 -10.59 -14.40 22.40
N LEU A 191 -11.49 -14.91 21.57
CA LEU A 191 -11.21 -15.37 20.21
C LEU A 191 -10.60 -14.24 19.37
N MET A 192 -11.21 -13.05 19.35
CA MET A 192 -10.71 -11.92 18.58
C MET A 192 -9.34 -11.41 19.07
N LYS A 193 -9.10 -11.39 20.39
CA LYS A 193 -7.83 -11.00 21.00
C LYS A 193 -6.74 -12.06 20.84
N ASP A 194 -7.10 -13.33 21.03
CA ASP A 194 -6.23 -14.50 20.85
C ASP A 194 -5.86 -14.63 19.37
N LEU A 195 -6.80 -14.43 18.44
CA LEU A 195 -6.51 -14.35 17.00
C LEU A 195 -5.57 -13.20 16.68
N LYS A 196 -5.79 -12.00 17.22
CA LYS A 196 -4.85 -10.87 17.02
C LYS A 196 -3.45 -11.20 17.55
N GLN A 197 -3.35 -11.80 18.74
CA GLN A 197 -2.06 -12.16 19.36
C GLN A 197 -1.36 -13.31 18.63
N ARG A 198 -2.08 -14.38 18.27
CA ARG A 198 -1.55 -15.56 17.58
C ARG A 198 -1.17 -15.28 16.14
N LEU A 199 -1.92 -14.42 15.46
CA LEU A 199 -1.59 -14.00 14.10
C LEU A 199 -0.49 -12.90 14.08
N GLY A 200 -0.10 -12.37 15.24
CA GLY A 200 0.99 -11.38 15.36
C GLY A 200 0.69 -10.05 14.65
N HIS A 201 -0.58 -9.73 14.42
CA HIS A 201 -0.97 -8.61 13.59
C HIS A 201 -0.94 -7.28 14.35
N ARG A 202 -0.29 -6.27 13.75
CA ARG A 202 -0.32 -4.89 14.24
C ARG A 202 -1.72 -4.26 14.19
N LEU A 203 -2.53 -4.65 13.20
CA LEU A 203 -3.82 -4.05 12.88
C LEU A 203 -4.98 -4.79 13.57
N GLN A 204 -6.01 -4.06 13.98
CA GLN A 204 -7.25 -4.60 14.53
C GLN A 204 -8.20 -5.04 13.42
N ILE A 205 -9.21 -5.87 13.74
CA ILE A 205 -10.23 -6.27 12.75
C ILE A 205 -10.95 -5.07 12.14
N THR A 206 -11.19 -4.01 12.92
CA THR A 206 -11.77 -2.74 12.46
C THR A 206 -10.90 -2.09 11.38
N ASP A 207 -9.58 -2.08 11.57
CA ASP A 207 -8.60 -1.57 10.61
C ASP A 207 -8.52 -2.43 9.34
N LEU A 208 -8.81 -3.73 9.43
CA LEU A 208 -8.85 -4.63 8.28
C LEU A 208 -10.17 -4.47 7.49
N LEU A 209 -11.30 -4.36 8.18
CA LEU A 209 -12.63 -4.23 7.54
C LEU A 209 -12.83 -2.88 6.83
N ILE A 210 -12.04 -1.84 7.12
CA ILE A 210 -12.10 -0.59 6.37
C ILE A 210 -11.31 -0.63 5.05
N LYS A 211 -10.42 -1.62 4.85
CA LYS A 211 -9.54 -1.71 3.68
C LYS A 211 -10.28 -1.74 2.34
N PRO A 212 -11.37 -2.49 2.15
CA PRO A 212 -12.09 -2.46 0.87
C PRO A 212 -12.63 -1.07 0.51
N VAL A 213 -13.13 -0.33 1.50
CA VAL A 213 -13.61 1.05 1.32
C VAL A 213 -12.46 1.97 0.91
N GLN A 214 -11.29 1.81 1.54
CA GLN A 214 -10.10 2.58 1.19
C GLN A 214 -9.56 2.22 -0.21
N ARG A 215 -9.58 0.92 -0.56
CA ARG A 215 -9.00 0.43 -1.81
C ARG A 215 -9.75 0.93 -3.02
N ILE A 216 -11.09 0.90 -3.00
CA ILE A 216 -11.90 1.38 -4.14
C ILE A 216 -11.66 2.87 -4.41
N MET A 217 -11.44 3.68 -3.37
CA MET A 217 -11.08 5.09 -3.51
C MET A 217 -9.64 5.27 -4.04
N LYS A 218 -8.70 4.44 -3.57
CA LYS A 218 -7.30 4.50 -4.00
C LYS A 218 -7.12 4.14 -5.49
N TYR A 219 -7.92 3.22 -6.04
CA TYR A 219 -7.90 2.96 -7.49
C TYR A 219 -8.19 4.21 -8.31
N GLN A 220 -9.19 5.01 -7.91
CA GLN A 220 -9.54 6.23 -8.61
C GLN A 220 -8.38 7.24 -8.63
N LEU A 221 -7.63 7.35 -7.53
CA LEU A 221 -6.48 8.23 -7.43
C LEU A 221 -5.31 7.74 -8.30
N LEU A 222 -4.94 6.46 -8.18
CA LEU A 222 -3.82 5.87 -8.92
C LEU A 222 -4.07 5.85 -10.43
N LEU A 223 -5.29 5.55 -10.88
CA LEU A 223 -5.65 5.59 -12.29
C LEU A 223 -5.60 7.01 -12.87
N LYS A 224 -6.06 8.01 -12.11
CA LYS A 224 -5.96 9.42 -12.50
C LYS A 224 -4.50 9.85 -12.66
N ASP A 225 -3.63 9.46 -11.72
CA ASP A 225 -2.20 9.76 -11.79
C ASP A 225 -1.51 9.03 -12.94
N PHE A 226 -1.86 7.76 -13.19
CA PHE A 226 -1.36 7.01 -14.33
C PHE A 226 -1.74 7.68 -15.66
N LEU A 227 -3.02 8.03 -15.84
CA LEU A 227 -3.52 8.71 -17.04
C LEU A 227 -2.85 10.08 -17.25
N LYS A 228 -2.67 10.85 -16.18
CA LYS A 228 -1.97 12.14 -16.19
C LYS A 228 -0.55 12.00 -16.73
N HIS A 229 0.17 10.94 -16.38
CA HIS A 229 1.51 10.68 -16.90
C HIS A 229 1.50 10.13 -18.33
N SER A 230 0.53 9.29 -18.71
CA SER A 230 0.35 8.82 -20.09
C SER A 230 0.11 9.99 -21.07
N LYS A 231 -0.83 10.89 -20.75
CA LYS A 231 -1.12 12.08 -21.57
C LYS A 231 0.11 12.98 -21.74
N LYS A 232 0.88 13.19 -20.67
CA LYS A 232 2.12 14.00 -20.70
C LYS A 232 3.25 13.35 -21.52
N ALA A 233 3.26 12.02 -21.65
CA ALA A 233 4.26 11.29 -22.42
C ALA A 233 3.94 11.22 -23.93
N GLY A 234 2.79 11.74 -24.36
CA GLY A 234 2.27 11.56 -25.72
C GLY A 234 1.89 10.11 -26.01
N LEU A 235 1.60 9.33 -24.98
CA LEU A 235 1.10 7.96 -25.10
C LEU A 235 -0.42 8.06 -25.03
N GLU A 236 -1.07 8.14 -26.18
CA GLU A 236 -2.53 8.09 -26.24
C GLU A 236 -3.00 6.72 -25.75
N CYS A 237 -3.82 6.74 -24.70
CA CYS A 237 -4.49 5.56 -24.16
C CYS A 237 -5.98 5.75 -24.48
N PRO A 238 -6.44 5.39 -25.69
CA PRO A 238 -7.78 5.74 -26.18
C PRO A 238 -8.92 5.15 -25.33
N ASP A 239 -8.63 4.14 -24.50
CA ASP A 239 -9.65 3.36 -23.78
C ASP A 239 -10.00 3.89 -22.37
N LEU A 240 -9.34 4.96 -21.87
CA LEU A 240 -9.57 5.53 -20.54
C LEU A 240 -10.42 6.81 -20.51
N GLU A 241 -10.87 7.32 -21.66
CA GLU A 241 -11.67 8.55 -21.76
C GLU A 241 -13.19 8.31 -21.74
N ALA A 242 -13.64 7.06 -21.67
CA ALA A 242 -15.07 6.69 -21.80
C ALA A 242 -15.84 6.56 -20.47
N SER A 243 -15.40 7.23 -19.40
CA SER A 243 -16.08 7.15 -18.09
C SER A 243 -16.13 8.51 -17.39
N ASP A 244 -16.74 9.50 -18.06
CA ASP A 244 -17.38 10.66 -17.42
C ASP A 244 -18.90 10.48 -17.45
#